data_AF-A0A533UCB1-F1
#
_entry.id   AF-A0A533UCB1-F1
#
_cell.length_a   1.000
_cell.length_b   1.000
_cell.length_c   1.000
_cell.angle_alpha   90.00
_cell.angle_beta   90.00
_cell.angle_gamma   90.00
#
_symmetry.space_group_name_H-M   'P 1'
#
loop_
_entity.id
_entity.type
_entity.pdbx_description
1 polymer ?
#
loop_
_entity_poly.entity_id
_entity_poly.type
_entity_poly.pdbx_seq_one_letter_code
_entity_poly.pdbx_strand_id
1 'polypeptide(L)'
;MPDFSFEEKLLLIQHCIYKYDSEEMLKTKLKQYFSPKEIESMIDTLIATQKIRRIGQDKLQNNESHTGMVPEIPENLQSIINNL
;
A
#
# COMPACT_ATOMS: atom_id res chain seq x y z
N MET A 1 9.91 14.63 8.34
CA MET A 1 9.03 13.57 7.80
C MET A 1 9.49 12.27 8.42
N PRO A 2 8.60 11.34 8.79
CA PRO A 2 9.04 10.02 9.24
C PRO A 2 9.86 9.37 8.11
N ASP A 3 11.12 9.02 8.43
CA ASP A 3 12.03 8.31 7.52
C ASP A 3 11.60 6.85 7.48
N PHE A 4 10.67 6.53 6.58
CA PHE A 4 10.26 5.16 6.32
C PHE A 4 11.27 4.47 5.41
N SER A 5 11.69 3.28 5.82
CA SER A 5 12.43 2.35 4.96
C SER A 5 11.57 1.95 3.77
N PHE A 6 12.20 1.59 2.65
CA PHE A 6 11.48 1.19 1.44
C PHE A 6 10.48 0.05 1.69
N GLU A 7 10.85 -0.94 2.51
CA GLU A 7 9.98 -2.06 2.90
C GLU A 7 8.77 -1.59 3.72
N GLU A 8 8.96 -0.65 4.64
CA GLU A 8 7.89 -0.08 5.45
C GLU A 8 6.87 0.68 4.58
N LYS A 9 7.37 1.44 3.60
CA LYS A 9 6.49 2.14 2.65
C LYS A 9 5.67 1.15 1.81
N LEU A 10 6.30 0.08 1.30
CA LEU A 10 5.62 -0.98 0.55
C LEU A 10 4.54 -1.65 1.39
N LEU A 11 4.84 -1.98 2.64
CA LEU A 11 3.91 -2.61 3.56
C LEU A 11 2.71 -1.71 3.85
N LEU A 12 2.95 -0.40 4.02
CA LEU A 12 1.91 0.59 4.28
C LEU A 12 0.98 0.78 3.07
N ILE A 13 1.52 0.84 1.86
CA ILE A 13 0.74 0.85 0.60
C ILE A 13 -0.08 -0.44 0.49
N GLN A 14 0.55 -1.59 0.70
CA GLN A 14 -0.07 -2.90 0.58
C GLN A 14 -1.26 -3.05 1.55
N HIS A 15 -1.13 -2.57 2.78
CA HIS A 15 -2.21 -2.55 3.75
C HIS A 15 -3.29 -1.52 3.42
N CYS A 16 -2.92 -0.35 2.89
CA CYS A 16 -3.91 0.61 2.40
C CYS A 16 -4.73 0.04 1.24
N ILE A 17 -4.16 -0.78 0.36
CA ILE A 17 -4.89 -1.49 -0.70
C ILE A 17 -5.87 -2.51 -0.12
N TYR A 18 -5.57 -3.07 1.05
CA TYR A 18 -6.53 -3.94 1.77
C TYR A 18 -7.67 -3.13 2.40
N LYS A 19 -7.37 -1.94 2.94
CA LYS A 19 -8.34 -1.06 3.61
C LYS A 19 -9.21 -0.26 2.64
N TYR A 20 -8.68 0.12 1.47
CA TYR A 20 -9.33 0.97 0.48
C TYR A 20 -9.46 0.24 -0.86
N ASP A 21 -10.67 0.19 -1.39
CA ASP A 21 -11.03 -0.52 -2.63
C ASP A 21 -10.53 0.18 -3.92
N SER A 22 -10.14 1.45 -3.80
CA SER A 22 -9.86 2.36 -4.92
C SER A 22 -8.46 2.98 -4.85
N GLU A 23 -7.73 2.93 -5.96
CA GLU A 23 -6.39 3.52 -6.09
C GLU A 23 -6.43 5.05 -5.93
N GLU A 24 -7.46 5.74 -6.46
CA GLU A 24 -7.64 7.18 -6.24
C GLU A 24 -7.81 7.54 -4.75
N MET A 25 -8.58 6.74 -4.02
CA MET A 25 -8.82 6.95 -2.58
C MET A 25 -7.52 6.73 -1.79
N LEU A 26 -6.78 5.68 -2.13
CA LEU A 26 -5.47 5.37 -1.56
C LEU A 26 -4.46 6.50 -1.82
N LYS A 27 -4.34 6.96 -3.08
CA LYS A 27 -3.46 8.08 -3.45
C LYS A 27 -3.85 9.34 -2.67
N THR A 28 -5.13 9.62 -2.51
CA THR A 28 -5.63 10.78 -1.77
C THR A 28 -5.29 10.75 -0.29
N LYS A 29 -5.33 9.58 0.34
CA LYS A 29 -4.98 9.39 1.75
C LYS A 29 -3.47 9.43 1.97
N LEU A 30 -2.72 8.76 1.10
CA LEU A 30 -1.27 8.65 1.21
C LEU A 30 -0.49 9.88 0.75
N LYS A 31 -1.11 10.81 0.01
CA LYS A 31 -0.45 12.08 -0.42
C LYS A 31 0.07 12.95 0.73
N GLN A 32 -0.43 12.73 1.95
CA GLN A 32 0.05 13.42 3.17
C GLN A 32 1.40 12.88 3.65
N TYR A 33 1.77 11.67 3.24
CA TYR A 33 2.96 10.94 3.68
C TYR A 33 3.96 10.70 2.55
N PHE A 34 3.48 10.50 1.31
CA PHE A 34 4.29 10.16 0.15
C PHE A 34 3.92 11.00 -1.07
N SER A 35 4.88 11.18 -1.98
CA SER A 35 4.60 11.80 -3.28
C SER A 35 3.78 10.87 -4.18
N PRO A 36 2.95 11.38 -5.10
CA PRO A 36 2.20 10.55 -6.04
C PRO A 36 3.09 9.58 -6.83
N LYS A 37 4.24 10.07 -7.28
CA LYS A 37 5.25 9.27 -8.00
C LYS A 37 5.81 8.12 -7.16
N GLU A 38 6.02 8.35 -5.85
CA GLU A 38 6.48 7.30 -4.94
C GLU A 38 5.40 6.22 -4.76
N ILE A 39 4.13 6.64 -4.57
CA ILE A 39 2.98 5.74 -4.45
C ILE A 39 2.87 4.85 -5.70
N GLU A 40 2.95 5.44 -6.89
CA GLU A 40 2.88 4.70 -8.15
C GLU A 40 4.04 3.72 -8.31
N SER A 41 5.27 4.14 -8.02
CA SER A 41 6.44 3.26 -8.08
C SER A 41 6.32 2.07 -7.10
N MET A 42 5.72 2.28 -5.94
CA MET A 42 5.49 1.23 -4.95
C MET A 42 4.40 0.26 -5.38
N ILE A 43 3.30 0.77 -5.94
CA ILE A 43 2.24 -0.06 -6.53
C ILE A 43 2.82 -0.93 -7.65
N ASP A 44 3.61 -0.36 -8.55
CA ASP A 44 4.27 -1.10 -9.64
C ASP A 44 5.17 -2.20 -9.10
N THR A 45 5.96 -1.91 -8.05
CA THR A 45 6.79 -2.90 -7.36
C THR A 45 5.96 -4.03 -6.73
N LEU A 46 4.84 -3.71 -6.07
CA LEU A 46 3.96 -4.70 -5.46
C LEU A 46 3.27 -5.58 -6.52
N ILE A 47 2.96 -5.04 -7.69
CA ILE A 47 2.43 -5.79 -8.83
C ILE A 47 3.51 -6.70 -9.42
N ALA A 48 4.71 -6.16 -9.66
CA ALA A 48 5.84 -6.90 -10.23
C ALA A 48 6.28 -8.06 -9.32
N THR A 49 6.22 -7.87 -8.00
CA THR A 49 6.48 -8.91 -7.00
C THR A 49 5.28 -9.81 -6.72
N GLN A 50 4.17 -9.65 -7.46
CA GLN A 50 2.94 -10.40 -7.33
C GLN A 50 2.33 -10.35 -5.91
N LYS A 51 2.64 -9.33 -5.10
CA LYS A 51 2.03 -9.10 -3.79
C LYS A 51 0.63 -8.53 -3.91
N ILE A 52 0.37 -7.75 -4.95
CA ILE A 52 -0.96 -7.24 -5.30
C ILE A 52 -1.24 -7.51 -6.78
N ARG A 53 -2.51 -7.37 -7.17
CA ARG A 53 -2.96 -7.38 -8.57
C ARG A 53 -3.93 -6.26 -8.84
N ARG A 54 -3.95 -5.78 -10.08
CA ARG A 54 -4.99 -4.86 -10.56
C ARG A 54 -6.16 -5.68 -11.12
N ILE A 55 -7.35 -5.51 -10.52
CA ILE A 55 -8.58 -6.24 -10.89
C ILE A 55 -9.56 -5.37 -11.68
N GLY A 56 -9.27 -4.09 -11.85
CA GLY A 56 -10.07 -3.14 -12.61
C GLY A 56 -9.30 -1.86 -12.88
N GLN A 57 -9.92 -0.88 -13.54
CA GLN A 57 -9.26 0.37 -13.92
C GLN A 57 -8.69 1.15 -12.73
N ASP A 58 -9.39 1.16 -11.59
CA ASP A 58 -9.00 1.82 -10.34
C ASP A 58 -8.92 0.84 -9.15
N LYS A 59 -9.07 -0.46 -9.40
CA LYS A 59 -9.18 -1.46 -8.33
C LYS A 59 -7.92 -2.30 -8.20
N LEU A 60 -7.32 -2.23 -7.02
CA LEU A 60 -6.18 -3.04 -6.60
C LEU A 60 -6.63 -4.04 -5.53
N GLN A 61 -6.07 -5.24 -5.55
CA GLN A 61 -6.36 -6.28 -4.58
C GLN A 61 -5.07 -6.94 -4.13
N ASN A 62 -4.96 -7.26 -2.84
CA ASN A 62 -3.88 -8.09 -2.34
C ASN A 62 -3.96 -9.51 -2.92
N ASN A 63 -2.81 -10.06 -3.32
CA ASN A 63 -2.72 -11.44 -3.76
C ASN A 63 -2.53 -12.37 -2.57
N GLU A 64 -3.52 -12.43 -1.67
CA GLU A 64 -3.47 -13.27 -0.47
C GLU A 64 -3.22 -14.75 -0.80
N SER A 65 -3.69 -15.23 -1.96
CA SER A 65 -3.41 -16.58 -2.44
C SER A 65 -1.94 -16.83 -2.82
N HIS A 66 -1.19 -15.77 -3.14
CA HIS A 66 0.24 -15.85 -3.48
C HIS A 66 1.14 -15.58 -2.27
N THR A 67 0.78 -14.58 -1.46
CA THR A 67 1.54 -14.21 -0.27
C THR A 67 1.26 -15.10 0.93
N GLY A 68 0.10 -15.79 0.96
CA GLY A 68 -0.33 -16.67 2.04
C GLY A 68 -0.71 -15.94 3.34
N MET A 69 -0.63 -14.61 3.36
CA MET A 69 -0.83 -13.77 4.55
C MET A 69 -1.23 -12.34 4.14
N VAL A 70 -2.10 -11.74 4.95
CA VAL A 70 -2.32 -10.28 4.98
C VAL A 70 -1.07 -9.65 5.59
N PRO A 71 -0.50 -8.59 5.00
CA PRO A 71 0.68 -7.92 5.57
C PRO A 71 0.38 -7.43 7.00
N GLU A 72 1.06 -8.03 7.98
CA GLU A 72 1.02 -7.58 9.36
C GLU A 72 1.75 -6.24 9.47
N ILE A 73 1.07 -5.24 10.02
CA ILE A 73 1.63 -3.90 10.15
C ILE A 73 2.33 -3.77 11.51
N PRO A 74 3.63 -3.44 11.53
CA PRO A 74 4.37 -3.21 12.77
C PRO A 74 3.82 -1.96 13.50
N GLU A 75 3.94 -1.92 14.82
CA GLU A 75 3.33 -0.89 15.67
C GLU A 75 3.71 0.55 15.26
N ASN A 76 4.93 0.75 14.78
CA ASN A 76 5.41 2.05 14.31
C ASN A 76 4.62 2.55 13.09
N LEU A 77 4.08 1.64 12.27
CA LEU A 77 3.24 1.96 11.11
C LEU A 77 1.74 1.95 11.45
N GLN A 78 1.31 1.23 12.49
CA GLN A 78 -0.10 1.23 12.93
C GLN A 78 -0.60 2.63 13.27
N SER A 79 0.22 3.44 13.95
CA SER A 79 -0.14 4.82 14.28
C SER A 79 -0.49 5.64 13.05
N ILE A 80 0.19 5.42 11.92
CA ILE A 80 -0.09 6.13 10.67
C ILE A 80 -1.39 5.63 10.03
N ILE A 81 -1.58 4.31 10.00
CA ILE A 81 -2.79 3.70 9.43
C ILE A 81 -4.05 4.07 10.22
N ASN A 82 -3.91 4.25 11.53
CA ASN A 82 -4.97 4.75 12.39
C ASN A 82 -5.28 6.24 12.15
N ASN A 83 -4.33 7.02 11.64
CA ASN A 83 -4.51 8.42 11.27
C ASN A 83 -4.98 8.63 9.81
N LEU A 84 -5.00 7.57 8.98
CA LEU A 84 -5.49 7.57 7.59
C LEU A 84 -7.01 7.29 7.50
#